data_AF-A0A1Q7RHM6-F1
#
_entry.id   AF-A0A1Q7RHM6-F1
#
_cell.length_a   1.000
_cell.length_b   1.000
_cell.length_c   1.000
_cell.angle_alpha   90.00
_cell.angle_beta   90.00
_cell.angle_gamma   90.00
#
_symmetry.space_group_name_H-M   'P 1'
#
loop_
_entity.id
_entity.type
_entity.pdbx_description
1 polymer ?
#
loop_
_entity_poly.entity_id
_entity_poly.type
_entity_poly.pdbx_seq_one_letter_code
_entity_poly.pdbx_strand_id
1 'polypeptide(L)'
;MAARTFSIRCRRIPAWVGLLALIEDFVATWDPGERADDVPDDPVLVRDGWRCAAPGCSSRRNLEIHHVLYCSRGGGDEEWNRVCLCRFHHQRGEHGGLARCAGRAPLGLTWRLGAGEIVSWYH
;
A
#
# COMPACT_ATOMS: atom_id res chain seq x y z
N MET A 1 21.25 7.66 -8.43
CA MET A 1 22.45 8.52 -8.56
C MET A 1 23.41 8.07 -9.67
N ALA A 2 23.36 6.80 -10.12
CA ALA A 2 24.27 6.29 -11.15
C ALA A 2 23.94 6.83 -12.57
N ALA A 3 22.67 7.11 -12.87
CA ALA A 3 22.25 7.59 -14.19
C ALA A 3 22.67 9.05 -14.47
N ARG A 4 22.68 9.91 -13.43
CA ARG A 4 23.14 11.31 -13.54
C ARG A 4 24.62 11.41 -13.95
N THR A 5 25.46 10.49 -13.49
CA THR A 5 26.88 10.44 -13.85
C THR A 5 27.10 10.08 -15.34
N PHE A 6 26.23 9.26 -15.92
CA PHE A 6 26.31 8.84 -17.32
C PHE A 6 25.90 9.95 -18.30
N SER A 7 24.96 10.81 -17.89
CA SER A 7 24.45 11.96 -18.66
C SER A 7 25.55 12.97 -19.04
N ILE A 8 26.52 13.19 -18.15
CA ILE A 8 27.55 14.24 -18.30
C ILE A 8 28.61 13.87 -19.37
N ARG A 9 28.76 12.58 -19.72
CA ARG A 9 29.85 12.07 -20.57
C ARG A 9 29.47 11.79 -22.02
N CYS A 10 28.19 11.78 -22.39
CA CYS A 10 27.74 11.40 -23.74
C CYS A 10 26.92 12.51 -24.41
N ARG A 11 27.16 12.79 -25.70
CA ARG A 11 26.39 13.81 -26.49
C ARG A 11 24.89 13.49 -26.61
N ARG A 12 24.49 12.23 -26.46
CA ARG A 12 23.10 11.77 -26.41
C ARG A 12 22.96 10.67 -25.36
N ILE A 13 21.99 10.83 -24.49
CA ILE A 13 21.66 9.88 -23.43
C ILE A 13 20.84 8.75 -24.08
N PRO A 14 21.23 7.47 -23.93
CA PRO A 14 20.37 6.35 -24.34
C PRO A 14 19.02 6.42 -23.62
N ALA A 15 17.92 6.11 -24.31
CA ALA A 15 16.56 6.26 -23.76
C ALA A 15 16.36 5.51 -22.42
N TRP A 16 16.99 4.35 -22.26
CA TRP A 16 16.91 3.58 -21.01
C TRP A 16 17.61 4.29 -19.83
N VAL A 17 18.70 5.03 -20.07
CA VAL A 17 19.37 5.83 -19.04
C VAL A 17 18.50 7.02 -18.63
N GLY A 18 17.83 7.64 -19.59
CA GLY A 18 16.85 8.70 -19.31
C GLY A 18 15.66 8.20 -18.49
N LEU A 19 15.10 7.04 -18.86
CA LEU A 19 14.03 6.39 -18.10
C LEU A 19 14.49 6.01 -16.68
N LEU A 20 15.67 5.41 -16.54
CA LEU A 20 16.22 5.07 -15.23
C LEU A 20 16.41 6.32 -14.36
N ALA A 21 16.91 7.42 -14.93
CA ALA A 21 17.06 8.68 -14.21
C ALA A 21 15.71 9.25 -13.76
N LEU A 22 14.67 9.18 -14.60
CA LEU A 22 13.31 9.60 -14.23
C LEU A 22 12.74 8.74 -13.10
N ILE A 23 12.96 7.43 -13.13
CA ILE A 23 12.50 6.53 -12.07
C ILE A 23 13.28 6.79 -10.76
N GLU A 24 14.61 6.95 -10.82
CA GLU A 24 15.41 7.32 -9.65
C GLU A 24 14.94 8.64 -9.03
N ASP A 25 14.64 9.65 -9.86
CA ASP A 25 14.15 10.96 -9.41
C ASP A 25 12.73 10.88 -8.83
N PHE A 26 11.86 10.08 -9.45
CA PHE A 26 10.52 9.79 -8.92
C PHE A 26 10.62 9.11 -7.55
N VAL A 27 11.43 8.06 -7.40
CA VAL A 27 11.62 7.37 -6.12
C VAL A 27 12.18 8.34 -5.08
N ALA A 28 13.22 9.11 -5.39
CA ALA A 28 13.78 10.07 -4.43
C ALA A 28 12.78 11.15 -3.99
N THR A 29 11.85 11.54 -4.87
CA THR A 29 10.83 12.57 -4.59
C THR A 29 9.65 12.00 -3.80
N TRP A 30 9.20 10.79 -4.15
CA TRP A 30 7.95 10.21 -3.67
C TRP A 30 8.13 9.11 -2.62
N ASP A 31 9.35 8.64 -2.42
CA ASP A 31 9.76 7.67 -1.40
C ASP A 31 10.89 8.29 -0.56
N PRO A 32 10.59 9.34 0.24
CA PRO A 32 11.59 9.94 1.11
C PRO A 32 12.05 8.86 2.08
N GLY A 33 13.32 8.47 1.96
CA GLY A 33 13.93 7.40 2.77
C GLY A 33 13.87 7.64 4.28
N GLU A 34 13.57 8.87 4.71
CA GLU A 34 13.30 9.23 6.10
C GLU A 34 12.12 10.22 6.13
N ARG A 35 11.00 9.81 6.75
CA ARG A 35 9.88 10.71 7.08
C ARG A 35 10.29 11.58 8.27
N ALA A 36 9.75 12.80 8.35
CA ALA A 36 10.02 13.72 9.45
C ALA A 36 9.78 13.06 10.82
N ASP A 37 10.73 13.23 11.74
CA ASP A 37 10.77 12.60 13.07
C ASP A 37 9.54 12.89 13.97
N ASP A 38 8.74 13.90 13.61
CA ASP A 38 7.67 14.46 14.44
C ASP A 38 6.27 13.86 14.19
N VAL A 39 6.12 12.98 13.20
CA VAL A 39 4.84 12.29 12.93
C VAL A 39 4.91 10.90 13.55
N PRO A 40 4.06 10.58 14.55
CA PRO A 40 3.94 9.21 15.04
C PRO A 40 3.44 8.33 13.90
N ASP A 41 4.37 7.67 13.24
CA ASP A 41 4.06 6.74 12.17
C ASP A 41 3.44 5.49 12.83
N ASP A 42 2.14 5.26 12.61
CA ASP A 42 1.51 4.02 13.02
C ASP A 42 2.30 2.85 12.39
N PRO A 43 2.79 1.88 13.18
CA PRO A 43 3.67 0.81 12.70
C PRO A 43 3.02 0.01 11.56
N VAL A 44 1.69 -0.05 11.51
CA VAL A 44 0.93 -0.71 10.44
C VAL A 44 1.04 0.05 9.12
N LEU A 45 1.00 1.40 9.14
CA LEU A 45 1.17 2.20 7.93
C LEU A 45 2.58 2.06 7.36
N VAL A 46 3.60 2.02 8.22
CA VAL A 46 5.00 1.78 7.83
C VAL A 46 5.17 0.38 7.25
N ARG A 47 4.71 -0.64 7.98
CA ARG A 47 4.78 -2.05 7.55
C ARG A 47 4.11 -2.26 6.20
N ASP A 48 2.95 -1.64 5.97
CA ASP A 48 2.19 -1.77 4.73
C ASP A 48 2.69 -0.81 3.62
N GLY A 49 3.78 -0.09 3.87
CA GLY A 49 4.47 0.75 2.88
C GLY A 49 3.63 1.95 2.42
N TRP A 50 2.80 2.49 3.32
CA TRP A 50 1.88 3.61 3.03
C TRP A 50 1.00 3.34 1.82
N ARG A 51 0.56 2.10 1.67
CA ARG A 51 -0.26 1.65 0.55
C ARG A 51 -1.42 0.80 1.06
N CYS A 52 -2.58 0.98 0.44
CA CYS A 52 -3.71 0.10 0.67
C CYS A 52 -3.33 -1.36 0.41
N ALA A 53 -3.62 -2.24 1.36
CA ALA A 53 -3.33 -3.67 1.29
C ALA A 53 -4.33 -4.48 0.45
N ALA A 54 -5.45 -3.88 0.02
CA ALA A 54 -6.41 -4.54 -0.85
C ALA A 54 -5.74 -4.94 -2.17
N PRO A 55 -5.95 -6.18 -2.67
CA PRO A 55 -5.29 -6.68 -3.87
C PRO A 55 -5.49 -5.77 -5.08
N GLY A 56 -4.40 -5.46 -5.79
CA GLY A 56 -4.42 -4.60 -6.98
C GLY A 56 -4.60 -3.11 -6.70
N CYS A 57 -4.82 -2.68 -5.45
CA CYS A 57 -4.93 -1.27 -5.13
C CYS A 57 -3.54 -0.61 -5.01
N SER A 58 -3.37 0.53 -5.69
CA SER A 58 -2.16 1.36 -5.63
C SER A 58 -2.34 2.64 -4.80
N SER A 59 -3.49 2.81 -4.13
CA SER A 59 -3.76 4.04 -3.37
C SER A 59 -2.81 4.21 -2.19
N ARG A 60 -2.21 5.41 -2.10
CA ARG A 60 -1.32 5.86 -1.02
C ARG A 60 -1.87 7.05 -0.23
N ARG A 61 -3.12 7.43 -0.50
CA ARG A 61 -3.82 8.56 0.13
C ARG A 61 -5.10 8.12 0.83
N ASN A 62 -5.57 8.94 1.77
CA ASN A 62 -6.77 8.69 2.56
C ASN A 62 -6.73 7.28 3.19
N LEU A 63 -5.59 6.96 3.81
CA LEU A 63 -5.34 5.68 4.44
C LEU A 63 -5.96 5.66 5.84
N GLU A 64 -6.57 4.54 6.18
CA GLU A 64 -7.25 4.27 7.45
C GLU A 64 -6.78 2.90 7.94
N ILE A 65 -6.63 2.75 9.26
CA ILE A 65 -6.34 1.44 9.88
C ILE A 65 -7.66 0.69 10.03
N HIS A 66 -7.66 -0.54 9.53
CA HIS A 66 -8.79 -1.45 9.63
C HIS A 66 -8.43 -2.67 10.49
N HIS A 67 -9.32 -3.05 11.40
CA HIS A 67 -9.19 -4.28 12.17
C HIS A 67 -9.76 -5.48 11.41
N VAL A 68 -8.94 -6.50 11.13
CA VAL A 68 -9.33 -7.72 10.42
C VAL A 68 -10.41 -8.50 11.21
N LEU A 69 -10.19 -8.68 12.51
CA LEU A 69 -11.22 -9.00 13.49
C LEU A 69 -11.76 -7.67 14.03
N TYR A 70 -13.01 -7.37 13.70
CA TYR A 70 -13.62 -6.09 14.04
C TYR A 70 -13.59 -5.83 15.56
N CYS A 71 -13.35 -4.59 15.97
CA CYS A 71 -13.40 -4.20 17.39
C CYS A 71 -14.74 -4.55 18.03
N SER A 72 -15.84 -4.42 17.28
CA SER A 72 -17.19 -4.82 17.73
C SER A 72 -17.34 -6.31 18.03
N ARG A 73 -16.38 -7.14 17.59
CA ARG A 73 -16.29 -8.58 17.85
C ARG A 73 -15.12 -8.93 18.76
N GLY A 74 -14.59 -7.96 19.50
CA GLY A 74 -13.50 -8.16 20.46
C GLY A 74 -12.10 -8.21 19.84
N GLY A 75 -11.92 -7.75 18.59
CA GLY A 75 -10.57 -7.61 18.03
C GLY A 75 -9.79 -6.46 18.67
N GLY A 76 -8.53 -6.72 19.03
CA GLY A 76 -7.63 -5.76 19.66
C GLY A 76 -6.72 -5.01 18.67
N ASP A 77 -5.88 -4.13 19.20
CA ASP A 77 -4.92 -3.32 18.45
C ASP A 77 -3.59 -4.04 18.20
N GLU A 78 -3.55 -5.37 18.19
CA GLU A 78 -2.34 -6.07 17.80
C GLU A 78 -2.06 -5.86 16.31
N GLU A 79 -0.78 -5.80 15.91
CA GLU A 79 -0.41 -5.56 14.51
C GLU A 79 -0.95 -6.63 13.55
N TRP A 80 -1.05 -7.90 13.99
CA TRP A 80 -1.63 -8.97 13.17
C TRP A 80 -3.10 -8.71 12.83
N ASN A 81 -3.79 -7.96 13.69
CA ASN A 81 -5.22 -7.65 13.56
C ASN A 81 -5.45 -6.35 12.80
N ARG A 82 -4.42 -5.58 12.46
CA ARG A 82 -4.56 -4.26 11.84
C ARG A 82 -3.94 -4.24 10.44
N VAL A 83 -4.61 -3.59 9.51
CA VAL A 83 -4.16 -3.44 8.11
C VAL A 83 -4.47 -2.05 7.56
N CYS A 84 -3.58 -1.52 6.73
CA CYS A 84 -3.75 -0.25 6.04
C CYS A 84 -4.70 -0.38 4.84
N LEU A 85 -5.82 0.36 4.84
CA LEU A 85 -6.75 0.43 3.71
C LEU A 85 -6.99 1.88 3.29
N CYS A 86 -7.21 2.11 2.00
CA CYS A 86 -7.77 3.40 1.58
C CYS A 86 -9.24 3.48 2.04
N ARG A 87 -9.73 4.70 2.25
CA ARG A 87 -11.11 4.96 2.66
C ARG A 87 -12.16 4.22 1.82
N PHE A 88 -11.93 4.02 0.52
CA PHE A 88 -12.83 3.23 -0.33
C PHE A 88 -12.87 1.75 0.10
N HIS A 89 -11.72 1.08 0.19
CA HIS A 89 -11.68 -0.34 0.59
C HIS A 89 -12.06 -0.55 2.05
N HIS A 90 -11.79 0.43 2.92
CA HIS A 90 -12.27 0.35 4.30
C HIS A 90 -13.79 0.46 4.37
N GLN A 91 -14.36 1.54 3.83
CA GLN A 91 -15.77 1.86 4.03
C GLN A 91 -16.71 1.12 3.07
N ARG A 92 -16.34 1.01 1.79
CA ARG A 92 -17.16 0.36 0.76
C ARG A 92 -16.76 -1.10 0.54
N GLY A 93 -15.50 -1.43 0.72
CA GLY A 93 -14.99 -2.81 0.71
C GLY A 93 -15.50 -3.58 1.93
N GLU A 94 -14.79 -3.47 3.05
CA GLU A 94 -15.05 -4.25 4.28
C GLU A 94 -16.41 -3.97 4.90
N HIS A 95 -16.74 -2.69 5.11
CA HIS A 95 -18.01 -2.32 5.75
C HIS A 95 -19.19 -2.25 4.76
N GLY A 96 -18.90 -2.10 3.46
CA GLY A 96 -19.91 -1.99 2.40
C GLY A 96 -20.17 -3.29 1.64
N GLY A 97 -19.44 -4.36 1.94
CA GLY A 97 -19.64 -5.69 1.37
C GLY A 97 -19.10 -5.89 -0.06
N LEU A 98 -18.30 -4.96 -0.59
CA LEU A 98 -17.63 -5.14 -1.88
C LEU A 98 -16.30 -5.89 -1.77
N ALA A 99 -15.76 -6.02 -0.56
CA ALA A 99 -14.59 -6.82 -0.26
C ALA A 99 -14.67 -7.36 1.17
N ARG A 100 -13.92 -8.41 1.46
CA ARG A 100 -13.74 -8.91 2.82
C ARG A 100 -12.32 -9.40 3.04
N CYS A 101 -11.71 -8.95 4.12
CA CYS A 101 -10.39 -9.30 4.58
C CYS A 101 -10.51 -10.25 5.77
N ALA A 102 -9.77 -11.35 5.74
CA ALA A 102 -9.75 -12.33 6.82
C ALA A 102 -8.34 -12.90 7.01
N GLY A 103 -8.06 -13.46 8.19
CA GLY A 103 -6.78 -14.07 8.51
C GLY A 103 -5.92 -13.18 9.42
N ARG A 104 -4.60 -13.18 9.20
CA ARG A 104 -3.64 -12.43 10.03
C ARG A 104 -2.67 -11.65 9.17
N ALA A 105 -2.59 -10.34 9.40
CA ALA A 105 -1.64 -9.47 8.71
C ALA A 105 -0.18 -9.78 9.10
N PRO A 106 0.80 -9.45 8.23
CA PRO A 106 0.62 -8.95 6.87
C PRO A 106 0.43 -10.05 5.81
N LEU A 107 1.01 -11.23 6.00
CA LEU A 107 1.12 -12.25 4.95
C LEU A 107 -0.02 -13.29 4.95
N GLY A 108 -0.72 -13.48 6.07
CA GLY A 108 -1.79 -14.45 6.23
C GLY A 108 -3.18 -13.91 5.90
N LEU A 109 -3.27 -12.87 5.07
CA LEU A 109 -4.54 -12.25 4.68
C LEU A 109 -5.13 -12.94 3.46
N THR A 110 -6.42 -13.26 3.53
CA THR A 110 -7.22 -13.71 2.39
C THR A 110 -8.26 -12.65 2.08
N TRP A 111 -8.39 -12.32 0.80
CA TRP A 111 -9.34 -11.34 0.30
C TRP A 111 -10.43 -12.02 -0.51
N ARG A 112 -11.67 -11.70 -0.21
CA ARG A 112 -12.81 -11.96 -1.10
C ARG A 112 -13.21 -10.64 -1.73
N LEU A 113 -13.32 -10.61 -3.07
CA LEU A 113 -13.66 -9.41 -3.82
C LEU A 113 -15.03 -9.59 -4.50
N GLY A 114 -15.74 -8.48 -4.66
CA GLY A 114 -17.09 -8.44 -5.23
C GLY A 114 -18.18 -8.55 -4.17
N ALA A 115 -19.37 -8.08 -4.53
CA ALA A 115 -20.57 -8.34 -3.74
C ALA A 115 -20.85 -9.85 -3.75
N GLY A 116 -21.37 -10.40 -2.65
CA GLY A 116 -21.60 -11.84 -2.48
C GLY A 116 -22.42 -12.50 -3.60
N GLU A 117 -23.16 -11.73 -4.38
CA GLU A 117 -23.97 -12.19 -5.52
C GLU A 117 -23.21 -12.29 -6.86
N ILE A 118 -21.94 -11.83 -6.93
CA ILE A 118 -21.16 -11.71 -8.18
C ILE A 118 -19.74 -12.30 -8.03
N VAL A 119 -19.50 -13.18 -7.06
CA VAL A 119 -18.14 -13.64 -6.74
C VAL A 119 -17.63 -14.63 -7.78
N SER A 120 -16.56 -14.25 -8.50
CA SER A 120 -15.69 -15.19 -9.21
C SER A 120 -14.45 -15.46 -8.35
N TRP A 121 -14.13 -16.74 -8.15
CA TRP A 121 -12.92 -17.15 -7.43
C TRP A 121 -11.73 -17.10 -8.39
N TYR A 122 -10.67 -16.38 -8.00
CA TYR A 122 -9.36 -16.47 -8.65
C TYR A 122 -8.42 -17.22 -7.69
N HIS A 123 -7.78 -18.27 -8.20
CA HIS A 123 -6.78 -19.09 -7.51
C HIS A 123 -5.36 -18.68 -7.92
#